data_AF-A0A3E2YP66-F1
#
_entry.id   AF-A0A3E2YP66-F1
#
_cell.length_a   1.000
_cell.length_b   1.000
_cell.length_c   1.000
_cell.angle_alpha   90.00
_cell.angle_beta   90.00
_cell.angle_gamma   90.00
#
_symmetry.space_group_name_H-M   'P 1'
#
loop_
_entity.id
_entity.type
_entity.pdbx_description
1 polymer ?
#
loop_
_entity_poly.entity_id
_entity_poly.type
_entity_poly.pdbx_seq_one_letter_code
_entity_poly.pdbx_strand_id
1 'polypeptide(L)'
;MTPSTPPRPELLGPLLARLRLARGRSQQFLAAELCAASGVPTLSRHEVSRWERQLRVPGDFWLGWLAVVLAVPVELLAEAAGQSRPARRGTPPADPAHPRAGGTAARRPPRRGGPPPAPPGPATRPAPSPGRPARRAGRRSPPATRQ
;
A
#
# COMPACT_ATOMS: atom_id res chain seq x y z
N MET A 1 28.67 16.22 23.65
CA MET A 1 27.34 15.74 24.05
C MET A 1 26.33 16.28 23.03
N THR A 2 25.99 15.51 22.01
CA THR A 2 24.96 15.93 21.04
C THR A 2 23.59 15.77 21.68
N PRO A 3 22.73 16.81 21.68
CA PRO A 3 21.39 16.69 22.23
C PRO A 3 20.60 15.71 21.36
N SER A 4 20.18 14.59 21.94
CA SER A 4 19.15 13.72 21.36
C SER A 4 17.88 14.54 21.22
N THR A 5 17.68 15.11 20.03
CA THR A 5 16.38 15.66 19.64
C THR A 5 15.38 14.53 19.81
N PRO A 6 14.32 14.71 20.63
CA PRO A 6 13.30 13.68 20.75
C PRO A 6 12.79 13.38 19.33
N PRO A 7 12.68 12.10 18.93
CA PRO A 7 12.23 11.76 17.59
C PRO A 7 10.88 12.44 17.40
N ARG A 8 10.80 13.39 16.46
CA ARG A 8 9.53 14.00 16.08
C ARG A 8 8.56 12.86 15.75
N PRO A 9 7.28 12.96 16.12
CA PRO A 9 6.30 11.94 15.79
C PRO A 9 6.37 11.67 14.29
N GLU A 10 6.75 10.43 13.95
CA GLU A 10 7.03 10.06 12.58
C GLU A 10 5.72 9.81 11.85
N LEU A 11 5.52 10.51 10.74
CA LEU A 11 4.38 10.28 9.87
C LEU A 11 4.48 8.91 9.22
N LEU A 12 3.33 8.31 8.93
CA LEU A 12 3.25 6.94 8.39
C LEU A 12 4.05 6.76 7.11
N GLY A 13 4.06 7.73 6.20
CA GLY A 13 4.64 7.59 4.86
C GLY A 13 6.16 7.46 4.90
N PRO A 14 6.88 8.43 5.51
CA PRO A 14 8.31 8.29 5.78
C PRO A 14 8.67 7.01 6.53
N LEU A 15 7.87 6.63 7.53
CA LEU A 15 8.06 5.39 8.30
C LEU A 15 7.97 4.14 7.39
N LEU A 16 6.93 4.05 6.56
CA LEU A 16 6.75 2.95 5.61
C LEU A 16 7.91 2.88 4.61
N ALA A 17 8.33 4.01 4.05
CA ALA A 17 9.45 4.08 3.12
C ALA A 17 10.75 3.59 3.78
N ARG A 18 11.03 4.01 5.02
CA ARG A 18 12.19 3.57 5.79
C ARG A 18 12.16 2.07 6.07
N LEU A 19 11.03 1.54 6.56
CA LEU A 19 10.86 0.11 6.85
C LEU A 19 10.99 -0.77 5.60
N ARG A 20 10.50 -0.28 4.47
CA ARG A 20 10.64 -0.96 3.17
C ARG A 20 12.09 -0.96 2.70
N LEU A 21 12.75 0.19 2.73
CA LEU A 21 14.15 0.34 2.30
C LEU A 21 15.13 -0.43 3.17
N ALA A 22 14.90 -0.48 4.49
CA ALA A 22 15.69 -1.30 5.41
C ALA A 22 15.66 -2.80 5.05
N ARG A 23 14.62 -3.25 4.33
CA ARG A 23 14.49 -4.62 3.83
C ARG A 23 14.96 -4.80 2.38
N GLY A 24 15.48 -3.76 1.74
CA GLY A 24 15.88 -3.79 0.33
C GLY A 24 14.72 -4.01 -0.65
N ARG A 25 13.47 -3.77 -0.23
CA ARG A 25 12.29 -4.07 -1.04
C ARG A 25 11.90 -2.89 -1.92
N SER A 26 11.52 -3.15 -3.17
CA SER A 26 10.90 -2.15 -4.03
C SER A 26 9.42 -1.95 -3.65
N GLN A 27 8.83 -0.82 -4.04
CA GLN A 27 7.39 -0.58 -3.84
C GLN A 27 6.52 -1.64 -4.54
N GLN A 28 6.96 -2.11 -5.71
CA GLN A 28 6.27 -3.16 -6.46
C GLN A 28 6.34 -4.51 -5.74
N PHE A 29 7.49 -4.84 -5.15
CA PHE A 29 7.64 -6.05 -4.37
C PHE A 29 6.77 -6.02 -3.12
N LEU A 30 6.78 -4.90 -2.37
CA LEU A 30 5.90 -4.72 -1.22
C LEU A 30 4.42 -4.85 -1.59
N ALA A 31 4.00 -4.27 -2.73
CA ALA A 31 2.63 -4.40 -3.21
C ALA A 31 2.27 -5.86 -3.53
N ALA A 32 3.17 -6.60 -4.16
CA ALA A 32 2.97 -8.01 -4.46
C ALA A 32 2.84 -8.86 -3.18
N GLU A 33 3.69 -8.62 -2.18
CA GLU A 33 3.59 -9.31 -0.88
C GLU A 33 2.30 -8.97 -0.14
N LEU A 34 1.86 -7.71 -0.17
CA LEU A 34 0.58 -7.31 0.43
C LEU A 34 -0.60 -8.00 -0.24
N CYS A 35 -0.62 -8.09 -1.57
CA CYS A 35 -1.64 -8.83 -2.30
C CYS A 35 -1.60 -10.33 -1.97
N ALA A 36 -0.41 -10.93 -1.89
CA ALA A 36 -0.25 -12.34 -1.58
C ALA A 36 -0.68 -12.67 -0.15
N ALA A 37 -0.31 -11.84 0.83
CA ALA A 37 -0.65 -12.03 2.23
C ALA A 37 -2.15 -11.80 2.49
N SER A 38 -2.72 -10.72 1.93
CA SER A 38 -4.13 -10.37 2.13
C SER A 38 -5.14 -11.19 1.33
N GLY A 39 -4.68 -11.87 0.27
CA GLY A 39 -5.56 -12.50 -0.72
C GLY A 39 -6.34 -11.49 -1.58
N VAL A 40 -6.03 -10.19 -1.50
CA VAL A 40 -6.74 -9.13 -2.23
C VAL A 40 -5.82 -8.57 -3.34
N PRO A 41 -6.03 -8.91 -4.62
CA PRO A 41 -5.13 -8.55 -5.71
C PRO A 41 -5.40 -7.14 -6.28
N THR A 42 -5.77 -6.18 -5.44
CA THR A 42 -6.18 -4.82 -5.87
C THR A 42 -5.11 -3.76 -5.61
N LEU A 43 -4.07 -4.09 -4.83
CA LEU A 43 -3.06 -3.13 -4.42
C LEU A 43 -1.92 -3.06 -5.45
N SER A 44 -1.65 -1.85 -5.95
CA SER A 44 -0.57 -1.60 -6.90
C SER A 44 0.59 -0.81 -6.27
N ARG A 45 1.75 -0.82 -6.92
CA ARG A 45 2.91 0.02 -6.54
C ARG A 45 2.56 1.50 -6.36
N HIS A 46 1.56 2.02 -7.11
CA HIS A 46 1.15 3.41 -7.04
C HIS A 46 0.41 3.72 -5.74
N GLU A 47 -0.34 2.75 -5.21
CA GLU A 47 -1.02 2.90 -3.94
C GLU A 47 0.01 2.95 -2.79
N VAL A 48 1.03 2.08 -2.84
CA VAL A 48 2.20 2.16 -1.94
C VAL A 48 2.88 3.52 -2.04
N SER A 49 3.14 4.01 -3.26
CA SER A 49 3.74 5.33 -3.50
C SER A 49 2.91 6.46 -2.88
N ARG A 50 1.58 6.42 -3.00
CA ARG A 50 0.68 7.40 -2.38
C ARG A 50 0.77 7.39 -0.85
N TRP A 51 0.87 6.21 -0.25
CA TRP A 51 1.03 6.09 1.21
C TRP A 51 2.36 6.64 1.68
N GLU A 52 3.46 6.25 1.03
CA GLU A 52 4.82 6.71 1.36
C GLU A 52 4.95 8.25 1.22
N ARG A 53 4.29 8.83 0.22
CA ARG A 53 4.29 10.27 -0.04
C ARG A 53 3.26 11.06 0.77
N GLN A 54 2.54 10.41 1.69
CA GLN A 54 1.51 11.06 2.51
C GLN A 54 0.34 11.65 1.70
N LEU A 55 0.12 11.14 0.49
CA LEU A 55 -1.03 11.53 -0.34
C LEU A 55 -2.31 10.82 0.12
N ARG A 56 -2.17 9.68 0.81
CA ARG A 56 -3.28 8.91 1.39
C ARG A 56 -2.81 8.14 2.62
N VAL A 57 -3.68 8.04 3.62
CA VAL A 57 -3.48 7.14 4.76
C VAL A 57 -4.21 5.81 4.48
N PRO A 58 -3.53 4.65 4.54
CA PRO A 58 -4.18 3.36 4.47
C PRO A 58 -5.19 3.17 5.61
N GLY A 59 -6.28 2.45 5.32
CA GLY A 59 -7.24 2.05 6.35
C GLY A 59 -6.72 0.89 7.20
N ASP A 60 -7.43 0.59 8.28
CA ASP A 60 -7.01 -0.36 9.31
C ASP A 60 -6.76 -1.78 8.75
N PHE A 61 -7.56 -2.21 7.77
CA PHE A 61 -7.32 -3.47 7.03
C PHE A 61 -5.91 -3.54 6.45
N TRP A 62 -5.48 -2.49 5.75
CA TRP A 62 -4.15 -2.46 5.13
C TRP A 62 -3.05 -2.22 6.16
N LEU A 63 -3.32 -1.52 7.26
CA LEU A 63 -2.37 -1.37 8.37
C LEU A 63 -2.03 -2.72 9.01
N GLY A 64 -3.02 -3.58 9.22
CA GLY A 64 -2.79 -4.94 9.72
C GLY A 64 -1.89 -5.75 8.78
N TRP A 65 -2.17 -5.76 7.48
CA TRP A 65 -1.32 -6.47 6.51
C TRP A 65 0.08 -5.85 6.36
N LEU A 66 0.20 -4.53 6.45
CA LEU A 66 1.49 -3.84 6.49
C LEU A 66 2.32 -4.28 7.70
N ALA A 67 1.70 -4.40 8.88
CA ALA A 67 2.36 -4.87 10.10
C ALA A 67 2.93 -6.29 9.90
N VAL A 68 2.12 -7.19 9.31
CA VAL A 68 2.53 -8.57 8.99
C VAL A 68 3.69 -8.59 7.99
N VAL A 69 3.55 -7.94 6.83
CA VAL A 69 4.53 -8.00 5.73
C VAL A 69 5.84 -7.29 6.09
N LEU A 70 5.74 -6.18 6.83
CA LEU A 70 6.88 -5.43 7.33
C LEU A 70 7.37 -5.95 8.68
N ALA A 71 6.82 -7.04 9.23
CA ALA A 71 7.20 -7.61 10.52
C ALA A 71 7.46 -6.53 11.60
N VAL A 72 6.48 -5.65 11.80
CA VAL A 72 6.48 -4.60 12.84
C VAL A 72 5.16 -4.65 13.61
N PRO A 73 5.12 -4.13 14.85
CA PRO A 73 3.87 -3.98 15.60
C PRO A 73 2.86 -3.13 14.82
N VAL A 74 1.59 -3.51 14.86
CA VAL A 74 0.52 -2.76 14.18
C VAL A 74 0.27 -1.41 14.87
N GLU A 75 0.49 -1.33 16.17
CA GLU A 75 0.36 -0.15 17.01
C GLU A 75 1.30 0.95 16.54
N LEU A 76 2.55 0.60 16.20
CA LEU A 76 3.53 1.53 15.64
C LEU A 76 3.04 2.17 14.33
N LEU A 77 2.35 1.40 13.48
CA LEU A 77 1.78 1.91 12.25
C LEU A 77 0.47 2.69 12.49
N ALA A 78 -0.35 2.25 13.44
CA ALA A 78 -1.62 2.90 13.80
C ALA A 78 -1.39 4.28 14.41
N GLU A 79 -0.41 4.41 15.30
CA GLU A 79 0.04 5.69 15.83
C GLU A 79 0.50 6.61 14.70
N ALA A 80 1.46 6.18 13.88
CA ALA A 80 1.93 6.98 12.76
C ALA A 80 0.79 7.37 11.78
N ALA A 81 -0.21 6.49 11.59
CA ALA A 81 -1.40 6.78 10.79
C ALA A 81 -2.31 7.83 11.43
N GLY A 82 -2.48 7.80 12.75
CA GLY A 82 -3.21 8.81 13.52
C GLY A 82 -2.59 10.20 13.34
N GLN A 83 -1.27 10.27 13.38
CA GLN A 83 -0.48 11.49 13.23
C GLN A 83 -0.54 12.03 11.79
N SER A 84 -0.68 11.14 10.80
CA SER A 84 -0.81 11.47 9.38
C SER A 84 -2.22 11.87 8.95
N ARG A 85 -3.25 11.54 9.75
CA ARG A 85 -4.62 11.97 9.43
C ARG A 85 -4.70 13.48 9.68
N PRO A 86 -5.18 14.28 8.69
CA PRO A 86 -5.40 15.68 8.94
C PRO A 86 -6.36 15.81 10.13
N ALA A 87 -6.00 16.65 11.11
CA ALA A 87 -6.81 16.94 12.27
C ALA A 87 -8.15 17.52 11.79
N ARG A 88 -9.13 16.65 11.52
CA ARG A 88 -10.52 17.08 11.44
C ARG A 88 -10.85 17.55 12.85
N ARG A 89 -11.02 18.86 13.02
CA ARG A 89 -11.59 19.41 14.25
C ARG A 89 -12.88 18.63 14.55
N GLY A 90 -12.88 17.89 15.65
CA GLY A 90 -14.04 17.30 16.29
C GLY A 90 -14.75 16.18 15.53
N THR A 91 -14.37 14.93 15.79
CA THR A 91 -15.30 13.89 16.23
C THR A 91 -14.47 12.84 16.98
N PRO A 92 -14.68 12.60 18.29
CA PRO A 92 -14.03 11.48 18.97
C PRO A 92 -14.46 10.15 18.31
N PRO A 93 -13.60 9.11 18.29
CA PRO A 93 -14.04 7.80 17.84
C PRO A 93 -15.15 7.34 18.78
N ALA A 94 -16.34 7.11 18.22
CA ALA A 94 -17.38 6.39 18.90
C ALA A 94 -16.81 5.03 19.33
N ASP A 95 -16.84 4.76 20.63
CA ASP A 95 -16.65 3.43 21.19
C ASP A 95 -17.39 2.39 20.34
N PRO A 96 -16.82 1.20 20.08
CA PRO A 96 -17.58 0.12 19.47
C PRO A 96 -18.53 -0.47 20.51
N ALA A 97 -19.57 0.28 20.87
CA ALA A 97 -20.72 -0.23 21.60
C ALA A 97 -21.46 -1.21 20.68
N HIS A 98 -21.33 -2.49 21.00
CA HIS A 98 -22.12 -3.57 20.42
C HIS A 98 -23.62 -3.24 20.58
N PRO A 99 -24.41 -3.09 19.49
CA PRO A 99 -25.84 -2.88 19.65
C PRO A 99 -26.53 -4.22 19.87
N ARG A 100 -26.96 -4.46 21.11
CA ARG A 100 -27.98 -5.46 21.45
C ARG A 100 -29.33 -4.96 20.92
N ALA A 101 -30.08 -5.87 20.31
CA ALA A 101 -31.32 -5.67 19.58
C ALA A 101 -32.44 -4.92 20.34
N GLY A 102 -33.30 -4.25 19.57
CA GLY A 102 -34.71 -4.04 19.92
C GLY A 102 -35.27 -2.65 19.61
N GLY A 103 -36.30 -2.57 18.75
CA GLY A 103 -37.22 -1.42 18.75
C GLY A 103 -37.55 -0.84 17.37
N THR A 104 -38.67 -1.28 16.83
CA THR A 104 -39.40 -0.78 15.65
C THR A 104 -39.69 0.73 15.65
N ALA A 105 -39.61 1.39 14.49
CA ALA A 105 -40.68 2.25 13.95
C ALA A 105 -40.40 2.83 12.55
N ALA A 106 -41.42 2.72 11.70
CA ALA A 106 -41.85 3.63 10.63
C ALA A 106 -41.06 3.74 9.30
N ARG A 107 -41.72 3.16 8.29
CA ARG A 107 -41.58 3.28 6.83
C ARG A 107 -41.31 4.71 6.32
N ARG A 108 -40.42 4.82 5.32
CA ARG A 108 -40.40 5.91 4.31
C ARG A 108 -40.12 5.30 2.93
N PRO A 109 -40.85 5.67 1.85
CA PRO A 109 -40.80 4.96 0.56
C PRO A 109 -39.53 5.25 -0.26
N PRO A 110 -39.16 4.36 -1.21
CA PRO A 110 -37.96 4.50 -2.03
C PRO A 110 -38.14 5.54 -3.14
N ARG A 111 -37.17 6.45 -3.29
CA ARG A 111 -37.06 7.27 -4.51
C ARG A 111 -36.21 6.52 -5.54
N ARG A 112 -36.82 6.44 -6.73
CA ARG A 112 -36.36 5.89 -8.02
C ARG A 112 -34.85 5.99 -8.27
N GLY A 113 -34.31 4.89 -8.80
CA GLY A 113 -32.92 4.72 -9.17
C GLY A 113 -32.46 5.60 -10.33
N GLY A 114 -31.21 6.02 -10.23
CA GLY A 114 -30.33 6.24 -11.38
C GLY A 114 -29.39 5.05 -11.53
N PRO A 115 -29.04 4.64 -12.76
CA PRO A 115 -28.10 3.54 -12.98
C PRO A 115 -26.72 3.89 -12.39
N PRO A 116 -26.01 2.92 -11.79
CA PRO A 116 -24.61 3.12 -11.43
C PRO A 116 -23.76 3.33 -12.70
N PRO A 117 -22.72 4.17 -12.68
CA PRO A 117 -21.78 4.25 -13.79
C PRO A 117 -21.09 2.88 -13.97
N ALA A 118 -21.03 2.42 -15.21
CA ALA A 118 -20.48 1.12 -15.59
C ALA A 118 -19.01 0.97 -15.14
N PRO A 119 -18.57 -0.25 -14.80
CA PRO A 119 -17.15 -0.52 -14.57
C PRO A 119 -16.35 -0.30 -15.87
N PRO A 120 -15.11 0.24 -15.81
CA PRO A 120 -14.22 0.18 -16.95
C PRO A 120 -13.94 -1.29 -17.28
N GLY A 121 -14.26 -1.71 -18.50
CA GLY A 121 -14.08 -3.07 -18.99
C GLY A 121 -12.61 -3.53 -18.95
N PRO A 122 -12.37 -4.84 -19.12
CA PRO A 122 -11.02 -5.39 -19.10
C PRO A 122 -10.21 -4.78 -20.24
N ALA A 123 -9.08 -4.15 -19.90
CA ALA A 123 -8.10 -3.74 -20.88
C ALA A 123 -7.61 -4.98 -21.64
N THR A 124 -8.02 -5.11 -22.90
CA THR A 124 -7.52 -6.09 -23.84
C THR A 124 -5.99 -6.02 -23.86
N ARG A 125 -5.35 -7.04 -23.31
CA ARG A 125 -3.91 -7.22 -23.37
C ARG A 125 -3.56 -7.57 -24.83
N PRO A 126 -2.78 -6.75 -25.57
CA PRO A 126 -2.28 -7.20 -26.86
C PRO A 126 -1.37 -8.42 -26.65
N ALA A 127 -1.54 -9.43 -27.49
CA ALA A 127 -0.75 -10.64 -27.50
C ALA A 127 0.73 -10.32 -27.81
N PRO A 128 1.71 -10.96 -27.14
CA PRO A 128 3.10 -10.88 -27.56
C PRO A 128 3.31 -11.70 -28.83
N SER A 129 3.78 -11.05 -29.89
CA SER A 129 4.25 -11.69 -31.12
C SER A 129 5.33 -12.75 -30.81
N PRO A 130 5.25 -13.96 -31.39
CA PRO A 130 6.34 -14.92 -31.32
C PRO A 130 7.33 -14.64 -32.45
N GLY A 131 8.62 -14.49 -32.12
CA GLY A 131 9.63 -14.26 -33.17
C GLY A 131 11.07 -14.04 -32.67
N ARG A 132 11.65 -15.08 -32.08
CA ARG A 132 13.12 -15.32 -31.92
C ARG A 132 13.85 -15.32 -33.29
N PRO A 133 15.21 -15.38 -33.40
CA PRO A 133 16.19 -15.75 -32.36
C PRO A 133 17.47 -14.89 -32.25
N ALA A 134 18.17 -15.18 -31.17
CA ALA A 134 19.51 -14.77 -30.80
C ALA A 134 20.59 -14.99 -31.88
N ARG A 135 21.50 -14.02 -32.02
CA ARG A 135 22.88 -14.30 -32.45
C ARG A 135 23.78 -14.42 -31.22
N ARG A 136 24.30 -15.62 -31.11
CA ARG A 136 25.19 -16.16 -30.09
C ARG A 136 26.64 -15.78 -30.41
N ALA A 137 27.38 -15.49 -29.35
CA ALA A 137 28.82 -15.70 -29.14
C ALA A 137 29.84 -14.99 -30.06
N GLY A 138 30.62 -14.13 -29.42
CA GLY A 138 32.00 -13.82 -29.77
C GLY A 138 32.73 -13.37 -28.51
N ARG A 139 33.34 -14.33 -27.80
CA ARG A 139 34.10 -14.10 -26.56
C ARG A 139 35.37 -13.31 -26.85
N ARG A 140 35.75 -12.50 -25.86
CA ARG A 140 37.05 -11.84 -25.68
C ARG A 140 38.22 -12.83 -25.75
N SER A 141 39.37 -12.34 -26.24
CA SER A 141 40.72 -12.46 -25.63
C SER A 141 41.74 -11.59 -26.38
N PRO A 142 42.45 -10.63 -25.74
CA PRO A 142 43.91 -10.45 -25.86
C PRO A 142 44.61 -11.32 -24.77
N PRO A 143 45.95 -11.54 -24.70
CA PRO A 143 47.08 -10.77 -25.26
C PRO A 143 48.21 -11.65 -25.88
N ALA A 144 49.23 -11.03 -26.48
CA ALA A 144 50.58 -11.64 -26.56
C ALA A 144 51.67 -10.58 -26.71
N THR A 145 52.56 -10.57 -25.73
CA THR A 145 53.87 -9.91 -25.66
C THR A 145 54.82 -10.40 -26.76
N ARG A 146 55.61 -9.49 -27.35
CA ARG A 146 57.00 -9.75 -27.80
C ARG A 146 57.70 -8.41 -28.09
N GLN A 147 58.68 -8.05 -27.26
CA GLN A 147 60.14 -7.95 -27.56
C GLN A 147 60.46 -6.74 -28.43
#